data_AF-A0A7S2HYV9-F1
#
_entry.id   AF-A0A7S2HYV9-F1
#
_cell.length_a   1.000
_cell.length_b   1.000
_cell.length_c   1.000
_cell.angle_alpha   90.00
_cell.angle_beta   90.00
_cell.angle_gamma   90.00
#
_symmetry.space_group_name_H-M   'P 1'
#
loop_
_entity.id
_entity.type
_entity.pdbx_description
1 polymer ?
#
loop_
_entity_poly.entity_id
_entity_poly.type
_entity_poly.pdbx_seq_one_letter_code
_entity_poly.pdbx_strand_id
1 'polypeptide(L)'
;RVDGALGQQARLRDPATSHEFMTSGLGGLKEAFHPKRIPASADNVIPHRYVLPASEARFLREHRPGVYWRIVEGLVGASIRAGASPGPNDVPPPAVVEALSHVTQKLPVTVLAVYPDGTCDVELDAHFVSAWQRSPHRRYAIPGRAVIRHYKDETEQAFRLNSAGTGDVTCATRKRVFLTQVPLGDVVGVHASGFNVY
;
A
#
# COMPACT_ATOMS: atom_id res chain seq x y z
N ARG A 1 15.16 26.81 2.61
CA ARG A 1 15.72 26.21 3.85
C ARG A 1 15.54 24.71 3.71
N VAL A 2 16.65 23.98 3.64
CA VAL A 2 16.70 22.57 3.24
C VAL A 2 16.50 21.74 4.50
N ASP A 3 15.29 21.24 4.72
CA ASP A 3 15.03 20.21 5.72
C ASP A 3 15.17 18.85 5.03
N GLY A 4 16.28 18.16 5.31
CA GLY A 4 16.51 16.78 4.89
C GLY A 4 15.42 15.90 5.49
N ALA A 5 14.51 15.42 4.65
CA ALA A 5 13.43 14.53 5.04
C ALA A 5 13.99 13.15 5.43
N LEU A 6 14.35 12.99 6.71
CA LEU A 6 14.26 11.71 7.40
C LEU A 6 12.88 11.14 7.14
N GLY A 7 12.83 9.91 6.61
CA GLY A 7 11.68 9.29 5.98
C GLY A 7 10.33 9.62 6.63
N GLN A 8 9.41 10.12 5.81
CA GLN A 8 8.05 10.48 6.20
C GLN A 8 7.36 9.26 6.81
N GLN A 9 7.30 9.19 8.15
CA GLN A 9 6.53 8.16 8.84
C GLN A 9 5.05 8.38 8.52
N ALA A 10 4.39 7.34 8.05
CA ALA A 10 2.97 7.36 7.76
C ALA A 10 2.19 7.16 9.06
N ARG A 11 1.63 8.27 9.58
CA ARG A 11 0.78 8.24 10.78
C ARG A 11 -0.49 7.43 10.49
N LEU A 12 -0.79 6.51 11.40
CA LEU A 12 -2.04 5.77 11.41
C LEU A 12 -3.15 6.65 11.99
N ARG A 13 -4.37 6.48 11.50
CA ARG A 13 -5.54 7.24 11.97
C ARG A 13 -6.14 6.63 13.23
N ASP A 14 -7.08 7.34 13.84
CA ASP A 14 -7.92 6.71 14.86
C ASP A 14 -8.95 5.75 14.25
N PRO A 15 -9.37 4.70 14.99
CA PRO A 15 -10.52 3.90 14.64
C PRO A 15 -11.77 4.77 14.49
N ALA A 16 -12.48 4.62 13.38
CA ALA A 16 -13.63 5.44 13.03
C ALA A 16 -14.95 4.75 13.38
N THR A 17 -14.97 3.41 13.32
CA THR A 17 -16.14 2.58 13.59
C THR A 17 -15.96 1.80 14.89
N SER A 18 -17.07 1.38 15.51
CA SER A 18 -17.03 0.54 16.71
C SER A 18 -16.31 -0.79 16.45
N HIS A 19 -16.49 -1.36 15.26
CA HIS A 19 -15.76 -2.54 14.82
C HIS A 19 -14.25 -2.32 14.80
N GLU A 20 -13.78 -1.24 14.15
CA GLU A 20 -12.34 -0.90 14.15
C GLU A 20 -11.80 -0.63 15.56
N PHE A 21 -12.60 -0.03 16.44
CA PHE A 21 -12.18 0.24 17.81
C PHE A 21 -12.05 -1.04 18.65
N MET A 22 -12.98 -1.99 18.48
CA MET A 22 -12.88 -3.30 19.13
C MET A 22 -11.69 -4.08 18.59
N THR A 23 -11.49 -4.08 17.27
CA THR A 23 -10.36 -4.80 16.68
C THR A 23 -9.04 -4.11 16.97
N SER A 24 -8.93 -2.80 17.13
CA SER A 24 -7.65 -2.13 17.41
C SER A 24 -7.01 -2.52 18.74
N GLY A 25 -7.78 -3.05 19.70
CA GLY A 25 -7.30 -3.35 21.05
C GLY A 25 -7.18 -2.13 21.96
N LEU A 26 -7.50 -0.92 21.49
CA LEU A 26 -7.42 0.33 22.26
C LEU A 26 -8.42 0.36 23.43
N GLY A 27 -9.54 -0.38 23.33
CA GLY A 27 -10.50 -0.52 24.43
C GLY A 27 -9.89 -1.08 25.72
N GLY A 28 -8.81 -1.86 25.63
CA GLY A 28 -8.07 -2.36 26.80
C GLY A 28 -7.24 -1.29 27.52
N LEU A 29 -7.00 -0.13 26.90
CA LEU A 29 -6.16 0.96 27.39
C LEU A 29 -6.93 2.11 28.04
N LYS A 30 -8.22 1.91 28.35
CA LYS A 30 -9.15 2.95 28.86
C LYS A 30 -9.35 4.13 27.90
N GLU A 31 -9.05 3.98 26.61
CA GLU A 31 -9.44 4.97 25.61
C GLU A 31 -10.96 4.91 25.38
N ALA A 32 -11.58 6.08 25.20
CA ALA A 32 -12.99 6.17 24.82
C ALA A 32 -13.15 6.08 23.30
N PHE A 33 -14.17 5.34 22.86
CA PHE A 33 -14.52 5.31 21.45
C PHE A 33 -15.18 6.63 21.04
N HIS A 34 -14.59 7.29 20.04
CA HIS A 34 -15.16 8.48 19.40
C HIS A 34 -15.41 8.16 17.93
N PRO A 35 -16.68 7.95 17.50
CA PRO A 35 -16.99 7.68 16.11
C PRO A 35 -16.56 8.84 15.23
N LYS A 36 -15.83 8.54 14.15
CA LYS A 36 -15.37 9.52 13.18
C LYS A 36 -15.90 9.17 11.80
N ARG A 37 -16.21 10.17 10.98
CA ARG A 37 -16.64 9.96 9.60
C ARG A 37 -15.42 9.87 8.69
N ILE A 38 -15.27 8.74 7.99
CA ILE A 38 -14.32 8.63 6.87
C ILE A 38 -15.05 9.10 5.61
N PRO A 39 -14.53 10.10 4.87
CA PRO A 39 -15.13 10.51 3.61
C PRO A 39 -15.15 9.35 2.60
N ALA A 40 -16.26 9.17 1.89
CA ALA A 40 -16.37 8.12 0.86
C ALA A 40 -15.40 8.33 -0.32
N SER A 41 -14.94 9.56 -0.53
CA SER A 41 -13.94 9.94 -1.54
C SER A 41 -12.49 9.71 -1.10
N ALA A 42 -12.26 9.05 0.04
CA ALA A 42 -10.92 8.72 0.50
C ALA A 42 -10.38 7.51 -0.28
N ASP A 43 -9.71 7.77 -1.42
CA ASP A 43 -9.13 6.73 -2.28
C ASP A 43 -8.11 5.84 -1.56
N ASN A 44 -7.45 6.36 -0.52
CA ASN A 44 -6.51 5.64 0.33
C ASN A 44 -6.94 5.74 1.79
N VAL A 45 -7.64 4.71 2.30
CA VAL A 45 -7.95 4.62 3.73
C VAL A 45 -6.66 4.28 4.48
N ILE A 46 -6.05 5.30 5.08
CA ILE A 46 -4.93 5.11 6.02
C ILE A 46 -5.39 4.11 7.10
N PRO A 47 -4.61 3.07 7.44
CA PRO A 47 -5.00 2.12 8.47
C PRO A 47 -5.14 2.79 9.84
N HIS A 48 -5.99 2.23 10.71
CA HIS A 48 -6.14 2.74 12.07
C HIS A 48 -5.00 2.25 12.97
N ARG A 49 -4.67 3.04 14.01
CA ARG A 49 -3.72 2.67 15.06
C ARG A 49 -4.24 1.49 15.86
N TYR A 50 -3.33 0.64 16.34
CA TYR A 50 -3.68 -0.60 17.02
C TYR A 50 -2.65 -0.93 18.10
N VAL A 51 -3.05 -1.76 19.06
CA VAL A 51 -2.17 -2.35 20.05
C VAL A 51 -1.43 -3.51 19.41
N LEU A 52 -0.10 -3.48 19.47
CA LEU A 52 0.74 -4.55 18.93
C LEU A 52 0.40 -5.88 19.63
N PRO A 53 0.01 -6.93 18.88
CA PRO A 53 -0.18 -8.25 19.44
C PRO A 53 1.09 -8.81 20.07
N ALA A 54 0.96 -9.63 21.11
CA ALA A 54 2.10 -10.19 21.85
C ALA A 54 2.97 -11.18 21.03
N SER A 55 2.50 -11.65 19.88
CA SER A 55 3.24 -12.59 19.03
C SER A 55 3.01 -12.35 17.54
N GLU A 56 4.01 -12.70 16.74
CA GLU A 56 3.95 -12.63 15.27
C GLU A 56 2.80 -13.48 14.70
N ALA A 57 2.60 -14.69 15.23
CA ALA A 57 1.50 -15.56 14.79
C ALA A 57 0.13 -14.88 14.95
N ARG A 58 -0.07 -14.15 16.05
CA ARG A 58 -1.30 -13.39 16.29
C ARG A 58 -1.38 -12.15 15.39
N PHE A 59 -0.25 -11.46 15.17
CA PHE A 59 -0.15 -10.33 14.25
C PHE A 59 -0.57 -10.71 12.82
N LEU A 60 -0.08 -11.85 12.33
CA LEU A 60 -0.40 -12.37 11.00
C LEU A 60 -1.87 -12.81 10.92
N ARG A 61 -2.38 -13.51 11.93
CA ARG A 61 -3.79 -13.93 11.99
C ARG A 61 -4.77 -12.76 12.01
N GLU A 62 -4.41 -11.66 12.65
CA GLU A 62 -5.23 -10.45 12.74
C GLU A 62 -5.04 -9.50 11.54
N HIS A 63 -4.20 -9.87 10.56
CA HIS A 63 -3.91 -9.09 9.35
C HIS A 63 -3.56 -7.62 9.65
N ARG A 64 -2.71 -7.39 10.66
CA ARG A 64 -2.30 -6.04 11.06
C ARG A 64 -1.41 -5.39 10.01
N PRO A 65 -1.53 -4.07 9.78
CA PRO A 65 -0.72 -3.37 8.81
C PRO A 65 0.71 -3.20 9.33
N GLY A 66 1.69 -3.58 8.51
CA GLY A 66 3.13 -3.44 8.79
C GLY A 66 3.87 -4.78 8.86
N VAL A 67 5.12 -4.74 9.30
CA VAL A 67 5.98 -5.93 9.49
C VAL A 67 6.30 -6.05 10.97
N TYR A 68 5.87 -7.16 11.59
CA TYR A 68 5.94 -7.36 13.05
C TYR A 68 7.33 -7.04 13.63
N TRP A 69 8.38 -7.68 13.11
CA TRP A 69 9.75 -7.50 13.62
C TRP A 69 10.28 -6.07 13.47
N ARG A 70 9.94 -5.38 12.37
CA ARG A 70 10.34 -3.98 12.18
C ARG A 70 9.63 -3.04 13.16
N ILE A 71 8.39 -3.34 13.53
CA ILE A 71 7.65 -2.56 14.54
C ILE A 71 8.27 -2.78 15.92
N VAL A 72 8.55 -4.03 16.28
CA VAL A 72 9.22 -4.38 17.55
C VAL A 72 10.58 -3.68 17.66
N GLU A 73 11.42 -3.77 16.64
CA GLU A 73 12.72 -3.06 16.58
C GLU A 73 12.55 -1.55 16.73
N GLY A 74 11.54 -0.97 16.06
CA GLY A 74 11.22 0.46 16.15
C GLY A 74 10.82 0.88 17.56
N LEU A 75 10.00 0.07 18.24
CA LEU A 75 9.55 0.33 19.60
C LEU A 75 10.69 0.21 20.62
N VAL A 76 11.52 -0.82 20.50
CA VAL A 76 12.72 -1.00 21.34
C VAL A 76 13.68 0.19 21.13
N GLY A 77 13.93 0.55 19.87
CA GLY A 77 14.77 1.70 19.52
C GLY A 77 14.22 3.04 20.02
N ALA A 78 12.90 3.18 20.16
CA ALA A 78 12.26 4.36 20.76
C ALA A 78 12.38 4.36 22.29
N SER A 79 12.19 3.20 22.94
CA SER A 79 12.35 3.04 24.40
C SER A 79 13.77 3.37 24.87
N ILE A 80 14.77 2.89 24.13
CA ILE A 80 16.19 3.18 24.41
C ILE A 80 16.46 4.69 24.32
N ARG A 81 15.91 5.38 23.30
CA ARG A 81 16.06 6.84 23.15
C ARG A 81 15.34 7.63 24.24
N ALA A 82 14.23 7.09 24.75
CA ALA A 82 13.48 7.68 25.85
C ALA A 82 14.11 7.44 27.23
N GLY A 83 15.24 6.73 27.31
CA GLY A 83 15.91 6.41 28.58
C GLY A 83 15.14 5.42 29.45
N ALA A 84 14.14 4.73 28.89
CA ALA A 84 13.36 3.72 29.59
C ALA A 84 14.09 2.37 29.49
N SER A 85 14.79 2.01 30.55
CA SER A 85 15.31 0.65 30.75
C SER A 85 14.23 -0.18 31.43
N PRO A 86 13.63 -1.18 30.76
CA PRO A 86 12.67 -2.06 31.42
C PRO A 86 13.36 -2.84 32.53
N GLY A 87 12.78 -2.85 33.74
CA GLY A 87 13.24 -3.73 34.81
C GLY A 87 12.99 -5.20 34.44
N PRO A 88 13.70 -6.16 35.04
CA PRO A 88 13.60 -7.59 34.70
C PRO A 88 12.22 -8.22 34.94
N ASN A 89 11.32 -7.53 35.66
CA ASN A 89 9.96 -7.99 36.00
C ASN A 89 8.84 -7.06 35.49
N ASP A 90 9.16 -6.01 34.74
CA ASP A 90 8.13 -5.13 34.19
C ASP A 90 7.50 -5.80 32.98
N VAL A 91 6.20 -6.13 33.09
CA VAL A 91 5.41 -6.49 31.92
C VAL A 91 5.37 -5.27 31.01
N PRO A 92 5.91 -5.32 29.78
CA PRO A 92 5.93 -4.17 28.91
C PRO A 92 4.48 -3.69 28.67
N PRO A 93 4.21 -2.38 28.80
CA PRO A 93 2.88 -1.87 28.54
C PRO A 93 2.46 -2.18 27.10
N PRO A 94 1.15 -2.32 26.83
CA PRO A 94 0.68 -2.62 25.48
C PRO A 94 1.15 -1.52 24.52
N ALA A 95 2.05 -1.85 23.61
CA ALA A 95 2.64 -0.87 22.72
C ALA A 95 1.63 -0.50 21.63
N VAL A 96 1.22 0.78 21.60
CA VAL A 96 0.35 1.31 20.55
C VAL A 96 1.19 1.67 19.34
N VAL A 97 0.83 1.13 18.18
CA VAL A 97 1.45 1.45 16.90
C VAL A 97 0.72 2.66 16.32
N GLU A 98 1.37 3.83 16.38
CA GLU A 98 0.80 5.10 15.91
C GLU A 98 1.26 5.49 14.50
N ALA A 99 2.40 4.96 14.04
CA ALA A 99 2.94 5.26 12.73
C ALA A 99 3.70 4.07 12.18
N LEU A 100 3.69 3.94 10.85
CA LEU A 100 4.50 2.97 10.12
C LEU A 100 5.55 3.71 9.31
N SER A 101 6.70 3.08 9.09
CA SER A 101 7.74 3.65 8.23
C SER A 101 7.26 3.77 6.78
N HIS A 102 6.43 2.82 6.33
CA HIS A 102 5.86 2.77 4.98
C HIS A 102 4.44 2.19 5.07
N VAL A 103 3.56 2.60 4.15
CA VAL A 103 2.23 2.00 3.98
C VAL A 103 2.16 1.36 2.61
N THR A 104 1.69 0.13 2.57
CA THR A 104 1.45 -0.59 1.32
C THR A 104 0.24 0.03 0.62
N GLN A 105 0.39 0.36 -0.66
CA GLN A 105 -0.72 0.84 -1.48
C GLN A 105 -1.13 -0.24 -2.49
N LYS A 106 -2.43 -0.43 -2.67
CA LYS A 106 -2.95 -1.31 -3.70
C LYS A 106 -2.82 -0.61 -5.05
N LEU A 107 -2.26 -1.33 -6.03
CA LEU A 107 -2.11 -0.84 -7.40
C LEU A 107 -3.10 -1.58 -8.30
N PRO A 108 -3.81 -0.86 -9.18
CA PRO A 108 -4.63 -1.52 -10.20
C PRO A 108 -3.73 -2.24 -11.20
N VAL A 109 -3.93 -3.55 -11.34
CA VAL A 109 -3.16 -4.42 -12.23
C VAL A 109 -4.07 -5.39 -12.98
N THR A 110 -3.64 -5.79 -14.17
CA THR A 110 -4.28 -6.86 -14.96
C THR A 110 -3.39 -8.09 -14.93
N VAL A 111 -3.90 -9.23 -14.46
CA VAL A 111 -3.17 -10.50 -14.46
C VAL A 111 -3.09 -11.04 -15.89
N LEU A 112 -1.88 -11.36 -16.36
CA LEU A 112 -1.63 -11.86 -17.71
C LEU A 112 -1.42 -13.38 -17.72
N ALA A 113 -0.66 -13.89 -16.76
CA ALA A 113 -0.33 -15.31 -16.65
C ALA A 113 -0.14 -15.67 -15.18
N VAL A 114 -0.55 -16.89 -14.81
CA VAL A 114 -0.32 -17.47 -13.47
C VAL A 114 0.44 -18.76 -13.67
N TYR A 115 1.48 -18.97 -12.87
CA TYR A 115 2.37 -20.09 -12.97
C TYR A 115 2.15 -21.09 -11.81
N PRO A 116 2.44 -22.38 -12.01
CA PRO A 116 2.29 -23.41 -10.98
C PRO A 116 3.18 -23.21 -9.73
N ASP A 117 4.21 -22.37 -9.83
CA ASP A 117 5.11 -22.01 -8.72
C ASP A 117 4.51 -20.96 -7.76
N GLY A 118 3.27 -20.54 -7.99
CA GLY A 118 2.59 -19.52 -7.18
C GLY A 118 2.98 -18.08 -7.52
N THR A 119 3.63 -17.87 -8.67
CA THR A 119 3.91 -16.53 -9.22
C THR A 119 2.98 -16.16 -10.36
N CYS A 120 2.90 -14.88 -10.68
CA CYS A 120 2.14 -14.37 -11.80
C CYS A 120 2.85 -13.20 -12.50
N ASP A 121 2.51 -13.02 -13.78
CA ASP A 121 2.88 -11.84 -14.53
C ASP A 121 1.67 -10.90 -14.60
N VAL A 122 1.90 -9.63 -14.27
CA VAL A 122 0.85 -8.62 -14.25
C VAL A 122 1.23 -7.40 -15.09
N GLU A 123 0.24 -6.74 -15.65
CA GLU A 123 0.37 -5.45 -16.29
C GLU A 123 -0.10 -4.34 -15.35
N LEU A 124 0.69 -3.28 -15.23
CA LEU A 124 0.29 -2.08 -14.49
C LEU A 124 -0.64 -1.20 -15.33
N ASP A 125 -1.64 -0.61 -14.69
CA ASP A 125 -2.48 0.39 -15.32
C ASP A 125 -1.66 1.57 -15.90
N ALA A 126 -2.01 1.99 -17.12
CA ALA A 126 -1.26 3.01 -17.85
C ALA A 126 -1.36 4.39 -17.17
N HIS A 127 -2.52 4.72 -16.59
CA HIS A 127 -2.72 5.99 -15.88
C HIS A 127 -1.84 6.05 -14.63
N PHE A 128 -1.80 4.96 -13.86
CA PHE A 128 -0.89 4.82 -12.71
C PHE A 128 0.58 4.99 -13.13
N VAL A 129 1.04 4.29 -14.17
CA VAL A 129 2.43 4.38 -14.65
C VAL A 129 2.80 5.81 -15.03
N SER A 130 1.93 6.51 -15.75
CA SER A 130 2.17 7.91 -16.14
C SER A 130 2.20 8.86 -14.94
N ALA A 131 1.39 8.64 -13.91
CA ALA A 131 1.44 9.42 -12.66
C ALA A 131 2.71 9.13 -11.84
N TRP A 132 3.08 7.85 -11.75
CA TRP A 132 4.28 7.40 -11.04
C TRP A 132 5.57 7.93 -11.67
N GLN A 133 5.68 7.93 -13.00
CA GLN A 133 6.85 8.46 -13.71
C GLN A 133 7.02 9.98 -13.54
N ARG A 134 5.91 10.73 -13.42
CA ARG A 134 5.93 12.18 -13.21
C ARG A 134 6.29 12.58 -11.77
N SER A 135 6.31 11.62 -10.85
CA SER A 135 6.64 11.87 -9.44
C SER A 135 8.16 11.79 -9.22
N PRO A 136 8.83 12.91 -8.88
CA PRO A 136 10.31 12.97 -8.79
C PRO A 136 10.88 12.11 -7.66
N HIS A 137 10.10 11.91 -6.59
CA HIS A 137 10.38 10.92 -5.57
C HIS A 137 9.45 9.73 -5.83
N ARG A 138 10.00 8.62 -6.33
CA ARG A 138 9.25 7.37 -6.51
C ARG A 138 8.80 6.91 -5.14
N ARG A 139 7.57 7.28 -4.74
CA ARG A 139 7.01 7.03 -3.39
C ARG A 139 6.76 5.56 -3.07
N TYR A 140 6.92 4.67 -4.05
CA TYR A 140 6.54 3.27 -3.97
C TYR A 140 7.66 2.39 -4.51
N ALA A 141 7.98 1.33 -3.76
CA ALA A 141 8.67 0.16 -4.28
C ALA A 141 7.62 -0.76 -4.91
N ILE A 142 7.87 -1.23 -6.12
CA ILE A 142 6.96 -2.13 -6.85
C ILE A 142 7.59 -3.53 -6.84
N PRO A 143 6.88 -4.59 -6.40
CA PRO A 143 7.41 -5.94 -6.34
C PRO A 143 7.59 -6.56 -7.74
N GLY A 144 8.43 -7.59 -7.83
CA GLY A 144 8.73 -8.29 -9.07
C GLY A 144 9.74 -7.57 -9.96
N ARG A 145 9.94 -8.12 -11.17
CA ARG A 145 10.86 -7.54 -12.17
C ARG A 145 10.08 -6.72 -13.18
N ALA A 146 10.34 -5.41 -13.21
CA ALA A 146 9.73 -4.52 -14.19
C ALA A 146 10.30 -4.75 -15.59
N VAL A 147 9.42 -5.08 -16.54
CA VAL A 147 9.71 -5.19 -17.96
C VAL A 147 8.90 -4.14 -18.70
N ILE A 148 9.59 -3.19 -19.32
CA ILE A 148 8.96 -2.13 -20.11
C ILE A 148 8.98 -2.57 -21.56
N ARG A 149 7.81 -2.59 -22.21
CA ARG A 149 7.74 -2.83 -23.66
C ARG A 149 7.05 -1.65 -24.35
N HIS A 150 7.56 -1.33 -25.52
CA HIS A 150 7.03 -0.31 -26.41
C HIS A 150 6.24 -1.01 -27.50
N TYR A 151 4.97 -0.67 -27.63
CA TYR A 151 4.09 -1.18 -28.67
C TYR A 151 3.80 -0.06 -29.65
N LYS A 152 3.82 -0.38 -30.94
CA LYS A 152 3.25 0.48 -31.97
C LYS A 152 1.74 0.41 -31.82
N ASP A 153 1.12 1.55 -31.51
CA ASP A 153 -0.32 1.65 -31.41
C ASP A 153 -0.86 2.00 -32.80
N GLU A 154 -1.42 0.99 -33.46
CA GLU A 154 -2.02 1.11 -34.80
C GLU A 154 -3.53 1.42 -34.74
N THR A 155 -4.09 1.66 -33.55
CA THR A 155 -5.54 1.87 -33.40
C THR A 155 -5.98 3.27 -33.84
N GLU A 156 -7.20 3.38 -34.40
CA GLU A 156 -7.76 4.65 -34.88
C GLU A 156 -7.81 5.76 -33.82
N GLN A 157 -7.94 5.42 -32.53
CA GLN A 157 -7.93 6.40 -31.43
C GLN A 157 -6.57 7.10 -31.29
N ALA A 158 -5.46 6.38 -31.52
CA ALA A 158 -4.13 6.94 -31.50
C ALA A 158 -3.90 7.92 -32.67
N PHE A 159 -4.49 7.62 -33.84
CA PHE A 159 -4.47 8.52 -34.99
C PHE A 159 -5.24 9.83 -34.75
N ARG A 160 -6.34 9.79 -33.98
CA ARG A 160 -7.16 10.99 -33.68
C ARG A 160 -6.54 11.93 -32.64
N LEU A 161 -5.68 11.42 -31.75
CA LEU A 161 -5.05 12.20 -30.68
C LEU A 161 -3.77 12.94 -31.14
N ASN A 162 -3.20 12.58 -32.28
CA ASN A 162 -2.07 13.28 -32.86
C ASN A 162 -2.55 14.53 -33.60
N SER A 163 -2.37 15.70 -32.99
CA SER A 163 -2.67 16.99 -33.61
C SER A 163 -1.93 17.17 -34.94
N ALA A 164 -2.67 17.57 -35.98
CA ALA A 164 -2.14 17.82 -37.31
C ALA A 164 -1.00 18.85 -37.28
N GLY A 165 0.23 18.44 -37.60
CA GLY A 165 1.37 19.36 -37.76
C GLY A 165 2.74 18.79 -37.38
N THR A 166 2.83 17.64 -36.73
CA THR A 166 4.13 16.99 -36.44
C THR A 166 4.38 15.92 -37.49
N GLY A 167 5.40 16.13 -38.33
CA GLY A 167 5.84 15.17 -39.34
C GLY A 167 6.15 13.82 -38.68
N ASP A 168 5.60 12.76 -39.29
CA ASP A 168 5.57 11.36 -38.85
C ASP A 168 4.37 10.96 -37.96
N VAL A 169 3.18 10.97 -38.58
CA VAL A 169 1.85 10.76 -37.96
C VAL A 169 1.49 9.27 -37.78
N THR A 170 2.36 8.33 -38.17
CA THR A 170 1.94 6.92 -38.40
C THR A 170 2.09 5.99 -37.20
N CYS A 171 2.65 6.42 -36.08
CA CYS A 171 2.90 5.51 -34.96
C CYS A 171 2.90 6.21 -33.59
N ALA A 172 1.75 6.24 -32.91
CA ALA A 172 1.78 6.51 -31.48
C ALA A 172 2.44 5.30 -30.78
N THR A 173 3.54 5.54 -30.06
CA THR A 173 4.19 4.45 -29.32
C THR A 173 3.57 4.36 -27.93
N ARG A 174 2.81 3.28 -27.65
CA ARG A 174 2.24 3.03 -26.34
C ARG A 174 3.24 2.26 -25.47
N LYS A 175 3.57 2.83 -24.31
CA LYS A 175 4.44 2.20 -23.32
C LYS A 175 3.59 1.36 -22.36
N ARG A 176 3.87 0.06 -22.25
CA ARG A 176 3.23 -0.84 -21.27
C ARG A 176 4.30 -1.34 -20.30
N VAL A 177 3.93 -1.43 -19.02
CA VAL A 177 4.83 -1.87 -17.95
C VAL A 177 4.28 -3.16 -17.38
N PHE A 178 5.10 -4.20 -17.46
CA PHE A 178 4.81 -5.52 -16.92
C PHE A 178 5.66 -5.76 -15.68
N LEU A 179 5.10 -6.46 -14.71
CA LEU A 179 5.84 -7.02 -13.59
C LEU A 179 5.81 -8.53 -13.75
N THR A 180 6.98 -9.14 -13.85
CA THR A 180 7.09 -10.59 -13.91
C THR A 180 7.43 -11.16 -12.56
N GLN A 181 6.99 -12.40 -12.30
CA GLN A 181 7.32 -13.15 -11.07
C GLN A 181 6.79 -12.46 -9.79
N VAL A 182 5.58 -11.90 -9.86
CA VAL A 182 4.90 -11.34 -8.68
C VAL A 182 4.25 -12.48 -7.90
N PRO A 183 4.48 -12.60 -6.57
CA PRO A 183 3.81 -13.61 -5.76
C PRO A 183 2.28 -13.48 -5.85
N LEU A 184 1.58 -14.59 -6.07
CA LEU A 184 0.12 -14.57 -6.18
C LEU A 184 -0.55 -14.05 -4.90
N GLY A 185 0.07 -14.27 -3.74
CA GLY A 185 -0.41 -13.75 -2.44
C GLY A 185 -0.40 -12.22 -2.32
N ASP A 186 0.38 -11.52 -3.16
CA ASP A 186 0.42 -10.05 -3.19
C ASP A 186 -0.69 -9.46 -4.07
N VAL A 187 -1.38 -10.30 -4.85
CA VAL A 187 -2.47 -9.89 -5.74
C VAL A 187 -3.80 -10.13 -5.06
N VAL A 188 -4.62 -9.08 -4.97
CA VAL A 188 -5.98 -9.17 -4.43
C VAL A 188 -6.98 -9.01 -5.57
N GLY A 189 -7.88 -9.98 -5.72
CA GLY A 189 -8.96 -9.90 -6.70
C GLY A 189 -9.86 -8.70 -6.42
N VAL A 190 -10.08 -7.85 -7.43
CA VAL A 190 -11.13 -6.83 -7.40
C VAL A 190 -12.41 -7.54 -7.85
N HIS A 191 -13.24 -7.98 -6.89
CA HIS A 191 -14.56 -8.51 -7.22
C HIS A 191 -15.39 -7.40 -7.89
N ALA A 192 -15.50 -7.44 -9.23
CA ALA A 192 -16.54 -6.72 -9.94
C ALA A 192 -17.81 -7.58 -9.86
N SER A 193 -18.75 -7.20 -9.00
CA SER A 193 -20.11 -7.71 -9.01
C SER A 193 -20.73 -7.40 -10.38
N GLY A 194 -20.92 -8.44 -11.20
CA GLY A 194 -21.61 -8.35 -12.48
C GLY A 194 -23.10 -8.07 -12.30
N PHE A 195 -23.67 -7.31 -13.24
CA PHE A 195 -25.09 -6.96 -13.33
C PHE A 195 -25.94 -8.17 -13.75
N ASN A 196 -27.18 -8.22 -13.24
CA ASN A 196 -28.20 -9.13 -13.74
C ASN A 196 -28.67 -8.67 -15.12
N VAL A 197 -28.73 -9.60 -16.06
CA VAL A 197 -29.48 -9.45 -17.31
C VAL A 197 -30.91 -9.92 -17.04
N TYR A 198 -31.88 -9.02 -17.20
CA TYR A 198 -33.25 -9.35 -17.58
C TYR A 198 -33.60 -8.52 -18.80
#